data_AF-A0A382U238-F1
#
_entry.id   AF-A0A382U238-F1
#
_cell.length_a   1.000
_cell.length_b   1.000
_cell.length_c   1.000
_cell.angle_alpha   90.00
_cell.angle_beta   90.00
_cell.angle_gamma   90.00
#
_symmetry.space_group_name_H-M   'P 1'
#
loop_
_entity.id
_entity.type
_entity.pdbx_description
1 polymer ?
#
loop_
_entity_poly.entity_id
_entity_poly.type
_entity_poly.pdbx_seq_one_letter_code
_entity_poly.pdbx_strand_id
1 'polypeptide(L)'
;MYTNYTTANVGAAGNFTAGQGYAMATDDADDPGTTLDFTGTVRTNDLVGFAIDDNTSNATNFGKFNLVANPFPSFLNANDDADASNNFLTVNSSNLHSSYAAVYGYDGDGTFTAYNHSSPGSAVYIAPGQGFFVASDDSGGNTVSFTEAMQTVSGGDDFNDENSDVLDDVFQVSLRLYHGEEEIAETRLYFEENLNLGLDIGYDAGAFDQNSALMTRLVEEDEGHGMAINAMSPEDMDNVVIPLEINQTAGQEFRINLHTSTIGEVNI
;
A
#
# COMPACT_ATOMS: atom_id res chain seq x y z
N MET A 1 5.69 -18.97 0.17
CA MET A 1 5.37 -20.06 -0.78
C MET A 1 3.89 -19.94 -1.14
N TYR A 2 3.53 -19.56 -2.37
CA TYR A 2 2.13 -19.56 -2.80
C TYR A 2 1.70 -20.98 -3.23
N THR A 3 0.54 -21.42 -2.75
CA THR A 3 -0.08 -22.67 -3.18
C THR A 3 -1.21 -22.33 -4.14
N ASN A 4 -1.04 -22.66 -5.41
CA ASN A 4 -2.11 -22.46 -6.40
C ASN A 4 -3.14 -23.57 -6.27
N TYR A 5 -4.38 -23.17 -6.01
CA TYR A 5 -5.52 -24.07 -6.05
C TYR A 5 -6.11 -24.09 -7.47
N THR A 6 -6.32 -25.29 -8.00
CA THR A 6 -7.00 -25.58 -9.26
C THR A 6 -8.29 -26.34 -8.96
N THR A 7 -9.18 -26.47 -9.94
CA THR A 7 -10.40 -27.29 -9.82
C THR A 7 -10.11 -28.71 -9.30
N ALA A 8 -8.93 -29.25 -9.58
CA ALA A 8 -8.52 -30.59 -9.14
C ALA A 8 -8.11 -30.68 -7.67
N ASN A 9 -7.67 -29.58 -7.04
CA ASN A 9 -7.14 -29.61 -5.66
C ASN A 9 -7.86 -28.63 -4.70
N VAL A 10 -8.73 -27.74 -5.19
CA VAL A 10 -9.48 -26.78 -4.36
C VAL A 10 -10.39 -27.48 -3.35
N GLY A 11 -10.93 -28.66 -3.70
CA GLY A 11 -11.70 -29.50 -2.77
C GLY A 11 -10.86 -30.06 -1.59
N ALA A 12 -9.54 -29.95 -1.67
CA ALA A 12 -8.60 -30.29 -0.60
C ALA A 12 -7.90 -29.06 -0.01
N ALA A 13 -8.36 -27.83 -0.31
CA ALA A 13 -7.79 -26.60 0.22
C ALA A 13 -7.88 -26.50 1.74
N GLY A 14 -8.84 -27.21 2.35
CA GLY A 14 -9.05 -27.18 3.80
C GLY A 14 -9.70 -25.88 4.24
N ASN A 15 -9.35 -25.42 5.44
CA ASN A 15 -9.87 -24.18 6.00
C ASN A 15 -8.90 -23.04 5.75
N PHE A 16 -9.43 -21.87 5.39
CA PHE A 16 -8.67 -20.63 5.35
C PHE A 16 -8.38 -20.12 6.76
N THR A 17 -7.17 -19.60 6.97
CA THR A 17 -6.75 -18.97 8.22
C THR A 17 -7.24 -17.54 8.24
N ALA A 18 -7.96 -17.14 9.28
CA ALA A 18 -8.40 -15.75 9.43
C ALA A 18 -7.19 -14.79 9.48
N GLY A 19 -7.27 -13.68 8.74
CA GLY A 19 -6.19 -12.69 8.64
C GLY A 19 -5.14 -13.01 7.57
N GLN A 20 -5.04 -14.26 7.13
CA GLN A 20 -4.18 -14.64 6.02
C GLN A 20 -4.84 -14.23 4.71
N GLY A 21 -4.10 -13.51 3.86
CA GLY A 21 -4.58 -13.23 2.52
C GLY A 21 -4.24 -14.37 1.54
N TYR A 22 -5.12 -14.56 0.57
CA TYR A 22 -5.05 -15.61 -0.43
C TYR A 22 -5.29 -15.00 -1.81
N ALA A 23 -4.46 -15.36 -2.78
CA ALA A 23 -4.72 -15.06 -4.18
C ALA A 23 -5.58 -16.17 -4.78
N MET A 24 -6.61 -15.81 -5.53
CA MET A 24 -7.50 -16.74 -6.22
C MET A 24 -7.77 -16.24 -7.63
N ALA A 25 -7.91 -17.17 -8.56
CA ALA A 25 -8.30 -16.90 -9.95
C ALA A 25 -9.19 -18.04 -10.44
N THR A 26 -10.13 -17.72 -11.32
CA THR A 26 -10.97 -18.68 -12.03
C THR A 26 -10.43 -18.88 -13.44
N ASP A 27 -10.77 -20.00 -14.08
CA ASP A 27 -10.38 -20.27 -15.47
C ASP A 27 -10.89 -19.13 -16.38
N ASP A 28 -10.02 -18.60 -17.24
CA ASP A 28 -10.33 -17.53 -18.18
C ASP A 28 -11.17 -18.03 -19.37
N ALA A 29 -11.22 -19.35 -19.56
CA ALA A 29 -12.08 -19.99 -20.56
C ALA A 29 -13.57 -19.97 -20.18
N ASP A 30 -13.91 -19.74 -18.91
CA ASP A 30 -15.29 -19.55 -18.44
C ASP A 30 -15.63 -18.05 -18.48
N ASP A 31 -16.60 -17.64 -19.32
CA ASP A 31 -17.06 -16.25 -19.44
C ASP A 31 -18.58 -16.12 -19.14
N PRO A 32 -18.99 -15.41 -18.06
CA PRO A 32 -18.14 -14.83 -17.01
C PRO A 32 -17.55 -15.94 -16.12
N GLY A 33 -16.37 -15.70 -15.53
CA GLY A 33 -15.64 -16.68 -14.70
C GLY A 33 -16.49 -17.42 -13.66
N THR A 34 -16.01 -18.57 -13.19
CA THR A 34 -16.77 -19.43 -12.27
C THR A 34 -17.00 -18.77 -10.90
N THR A 35 -18.24 -18.77 -10.39
CA THR A 35 -18.54 -18.31 -9.03
C THR A 35 -17.85 -19.17 -7.96
N LEU A 36 -17.12 -18.52 -7.04
CA LEU A 36 -16.50 -19.17 -5.89
C LEU A 36 -17.28 -18.82 -4.61
N ASP A 37 -17.86 -19.84 -3.97
CA ASP A 37 -18.59 -19.68 -2.71
C ASP A 37 -17.72 -20.08 -1.52
N PHE A 38 -17.56 -19.15 -0.57
CA PHE A 38 -16.88 -19.40 0.70
C PHE A 38 -17.91 -19.52 1.82
N THR A 39 -17.79 -20.58 2.64
CA THR A 39 -18.61 -20.76 3.83
C THR A 39 -17.72 -20.91 5.05
N GLY A 40 -18.17 -20.38 6.19
CA GLY A 40 -17.37 -20.39 7.40
C GLY A 40 -18.09 -19.77 8.58
N THR A 41 -17.38 -19.70 9.71
CA THR A 41 -17.86 -18.96 10.87
C THR A 41 -17.42 -17.51 10.73
N VAL A 42 -18.39 -16.60 10.76
CA VAL A 42 -18.13 -15.17 10.76
C VAL A 42 -17.35 -14.79 12.02
N ARG A 43 -16.24 -14.07 11.83
CA ARG A 43 -15.48 -13.56 12.95
C ARG A 43 -16.20 -12.36 13.56
N THR A 44 -16.35 -12.41 14.89
CA THR A 44 -17.06 -11.39 15.69
C THR A 44 -16.25 -10.98 16.92
N ASN A 45 -14.96 -11.29 16.94
CA ASN A 45 -14.04 -10.90 18.01
C ASN A 45 -12.72 -10.46 17.38
N ASP A 46 -11.95 -9.66 18.10
CA ASP A 46 -10.60 -9.25 17.71
C ASP A 46 -9.75 -10.42 17.17
N LEU A 47 -8.96 -10.13 16.13
CA LEU A 47 -7.83 -10.95 15.70
C LEU A 47 -6.54 -10.23 16.11
N VAL A 48 -6.06 -10.50 17.31
CA VAL A 48 -4.77 -9.99 17.79
C VAL A 48 -3.66 -11.00 17.56
N GLY A 49 -2.44 -10.49 17.34
CA GLY A 49 -1.25 -11.34 17.26
C GLY A 49 -1.18 -12.21 16.01
N PHE A 50 -1.78 -11.78 14.90
CA PHE A 50 -1.62 -12.46 13.61
C PHE A 50 -0.16 -12.32 13.15
N ALA A 51 0.55 -13.44 13.06
CA ALA A 51 1.98 -13.44 12.73
C ALA A 51 2.21 -13.02 11.27
N ILE A 52 3.20 -12.14 11.07
CA ILE A 52 3.75 -11.77 9.77
C ILE A 52 5.23 -12.20 9.73
N ASP A 53 5.62 -12.81 8.62
CA ASP A 53 6.93 -13.42 8.41
C ASP A 53 8.04 -12.37 8.26
N ASP A 54 9.26 -12.83 8.53
CA ASP A 54 10.51 -12.08 8.63
C ASP A 54 11.05 -11.56 7.27
N ASN A 55 11.59 -10.33 7.29
CA ASN A 55 12.40 -9.68 6.25
C ASN A 55 13.68 -10.47 5.84
N THR A 56 14.18 -11.39 6.67
CA THR A 56 15.33 -12.26 6.34
C THR A 56 14.95 -13.54 5.59
N SER A 57 13.66 -13.79 5.35
CA SER A 57 13.25 -14.98 4.63
C SER A 57 13.74 -14.91 3.18
N ASN A 58 14.55 -15.89 2.75
CA ASN A 58 14.90 -16.09 1.34
C ASN A 58 13.70 -16.60 0.51
N ALA A 59 12.47 -16.32 0.95
CA ALA A 59 11.28 -16.76 0.26
C ALA A 59 11.14 -15.99 -1.05
N THR A 60 10.80 -16.71 -2.11
CA THR A 60 10.48 -16.16 -3.44
C THR A 60 9.19 -15.31 -3.46
N ASN A 61 8.67 -14.93 -2.30
CA ASN A 61 7.39 -14.25 -2.06
C ASN A 61 7.63 -12.79 -1.63
N PHE A 62 8.35 -12.00 -2.44
CA PHE A 62 8.54 -10.56 -2.18
C PHE A 62 9.27 -10.23 -0.84
N GLY A 63 10.07 -11.15 -0.30
CA GLY A 63 10.89 -10.89 0.91
C GLY A 63 10.05 -10.62 2.16
N LYS A 64 10.07 -9.38 2.65
CA LYS A 64 9.41 -8.89 3.88
C LYS A 64 7.91 -8.69 3.79
N PHE A 65 7.34 -8.75 2.59
CA PHE A 65 5.93 -8.47 2.35
C PHE A 65 5.06 -9.68 2.65
N ASN A 66 4.05 -9.46 3.48
CA ASN A 66 3.12 -10.45 3.97
C ASN A 66 1.72 -10.16 3.45
N LEU A 67 1.15 -11.10 2.71
CA LEU A 67 -0.22 -11.01 2.23
C LEU A 67 -1.19 -11.32 3.37
N VAL A 68 -1.89 -10.31 3.86
CA VAL A 68 -2.93 -10.40 4.88
C VAL A 68 -4.28 -10.06 4.26
N ALA A 69 -5.38 -10.34 4.96
CA ALA A 69 -6.71 -9.97 4.49
C ALA A 69 -7.62 -9.57 5.65
N ASN A 70 -8.58 -8.69 5.35
CA ASN A 70 -9.61 -8.30 6.30
C ASN A 70 -10.43 -9.54 6.76
N PRO A 71 -10.37 -9.94 8.04
CA PRO A 71 -11.04 -11.14 8.53
C PRO A 71 -12.53 -10.92 8.87
N PHE A 72 -13.02 -9.68 8.80
CA PHE A 72 -14.35 -9.29 9.21
C PHE A 72 -15.33 -9.21 8.03
N PRO A 73 -16.63 -9.40 8.27
CA PRO A 73 -17.68 -9.24 7.26
C PRO A 73 -18.05 -7.77 7.00
N SER A 74 -17.22 -6.82 7.42
CA SER A 74 -17.43 -5.38 7.27
C SER A 74 -16.14 -4.72 6.79
N PHE A 75 -16.23 -3.47 6.33
CA PHE A 75 -15.04 -2.68 6.02
C PHE A 75 -14.22 -2.45 7.29
N LEU A 76 -12.92 -2.21 7.10
CA LEU A 76 -12.02 -1.70 8.14
C LEU A 76 -11.51 -0.31 7.75
N ASN A 77 -11.42 0.59 8.71
CA ASN A 77 -10.69 1.85 8.53
C ASN A 77 -9.20 1.52 8.37
N ALA A 78 -8.56 1.97 7.30
CA ALA A 78 -7.14 1.70 7.06
C ALA A 78 -6.24 2.81 7.61
N ASN A 79 -6.62 4.08 7.45
CA ASN A 79 -5.86 5.27 7.85
C ASN A 79 -6.65 6.20 8.79
N ASP A 80 -6.02 7.29 9.18
CA ASP A 80 -6.49 8.32 10.13
C ASP A 80 -7.65 9.16 9.58
N ASP A 81 -7.70 9.39 8.27
CA ASP A 81 -8.86 9.99 7.61
C ASP A 81 -10.12 9.13 7.70
N ALA A 82 -9.97 7.80 7.66
CA ALA A 82 -11.09 6.88 7.87
C ALA A 82 -11.53 6.82 9.34
N ASP A 83 -10.58 6.78 10.28
CA ASP A 83 -10.82 6.99 11.72
C ASP A 83 -9.52 7.39 12.43
N ALA A 84 -9.54 8.49 13.19
CA ALA A 84 -8.34 9.07 13.81
C ALA A 84 -7.59 8.16 14.81
N SER A 85 -8.18 7.05 15.27
CA SER A 85 -7.54 6.19 16.28
C SER A 85 -7.79 4.69 16.12
N ASN A 86 -8.90 4.32 15.48
CA ASN A 86 -9.31 2.94 15.29
C ASN A 86 -9.20 2.58 13.80
N ASN A 87 -7.97 2.65 13.29
CA ASN A 87 -7.64 2.23 11.93
C ASN A 87 -6.46 1.25 11.94
N PHE A 88 -6.30 0.52 10.84
CA PHE A 88 -5.29 -0.53 10.73
C PHE A 88 -3.86 0.01 10.91
N LEU A 89 -3.51 1.12 10.26
CA LEU A 89 -2.15 1.67 10.29
C LEU A 89 -1.78 2.24 11.66
N THR A 90 -2.68 2.97 12.31
CA THR A 90 -2.43 3.50 13.67
C THR A 90 -2.20 2.39 14.69
N VAL A 91 -2.89 1.25 14.57
CA VAL A 91 -2.71 0.13 15.51
C VAL A 91 -1.48 -0.72 15.19
N ASN A 92 -1.08 -0.81 13.92
CA ASN A 92 -0.08 -1.78 13.49
C ASN A 92 1.25 -1.19 13.03
N SER A 93 1.34 0.10 12.68
CA SER A 93 2.54 0.73 12.11
C SER A 93 3.81 0.51 12.91
N SER A 94 3.73 0.52 14.25
CA SER A 94 4.89 0.24 15.13
C SER A 94 5.43 -1.18 15.03
N ASN A 95 4.65 -2.11 14.45
CA ASN A 95 5.04 -3.49 14.21
C ASN A 95 5.38 -3.76 12.74
N LEU A 96 5.14 -2.80 11.86
CA LEU A 96 5.50 -2.87 10.44
C LEU A 96 6.91 -2.32 10.23
N HIS A 97 7.51 -2.67 9.10
CA HIS A 97 8.81 -2.12 8.72
C HIS A 97 8.72 -0.60 8.64
N SER A 98 9.62 0.10 9.33
CA SER A 98 9.58 1.57 9.47
C SER A 98 9.41 2.30 8.14
N SER A 99 10.25 1.98 7.14
CA SER A 99 10.19 2.57 5.80
C SER A 99 9.05 2.06 4.91
N TYR A 100 8.28 1.06 5.33
CA TYR A 100 7.20 0.44 4.54
C TYR A 100 5.93 0.27 5.38
N ALA A 101 5.73 1.16 6.37
CA ALA A 101 4.59 1.13 7.29
C ALA A 101 3.32 1.65 6.60
N ALA A 102 2.90 0.93 5.56
CA ALA A 102 1.77 1.23 4.70
C ALA A 102 1.00 -0.05 4.34
N VAL A 103 -0.20 0.12 3.80
CA VAL A 103 -0.99 -0.94 3.18
C VAL A 103 -0.71 -0.94 1.69
N TYR A 104 -0.35 -2.08 1.12
CA TYR A 104 -0.06 -2.20 -0.31
C TYR A 104 -1.17 -3.00 -1.00
N GLY A 105 -1.99 -2.32 -1.80
CA GLY A 105 -3.01 -2.90 -2.65
C GLY A 105 -2.41 -3.41 -3.96
N TYR A 106 -3.00 -4.46 -4.54
CA TYR A 106 -2.58 -5.00 -5.84
C TYR A 106 -3.53 -4.49 -6.92
N ASP A 107 -2.98 -3.89 -7.98
CA ASP A 107 -3.77 -3.17 -8.99
C ASP A 107 -4.25 -4.08 -10.14
N GLY A 108 -3.99 -5.39 -10.05
CA GLY A 108 -4.45 -6.37 -11.04
C GLY A 108 -3.47 -6.62 -12.19
N ASP A 109 -2.53 -5.72 -12.43
CA ASP A 109 -1.63 -5.71 -13.60
C ASP A 109 -0.16 -6.06 -13.29
N GLY A 110 0.14 -6.41 -12.02
CA GLY A 110 1.51 -6.64 -11.55
C GLY A 110 2.07 -5.50 -10.70
N THR A 111 1.36 -4.37 -10.63
CA THR A 111 1.75 -3.20 -9.83
C THR A 111 1.00 -3.13 -8.50
N PHE A 112 1.49 -2.25 -7.63
CA PHE A 112 0.98 -2.09 -6.27
C PHE A 112 0.88 -0.62 -5.91
N THR A 113 -0.27 -0.24 -5.37
CA THR A 113 -0.50 1.09 -4.83
C THR A 113 -0.31 1.07 -3.30
N ALA A 114 0.50 1.99 -2.79
CA ALA A 114 0.70 2.18 -1.36
C ALA A 114 -0.36 3.14 -0.80
N TYR A 115 -0.94 2.76 0.34
CA TYR A 115 -1.93 3.52 1.09
C TYR A 115 -1.41 3.73 2.51
N ASN A 116 -1.34 4.99 2.94
CA ASN A 116 -0.78 5.38 4.22
C ASN A 116 -1.60 6.52 4.85
N HIS A 117 -1.05 7.23 5.83
CA HIS A 117 -1.69 8.41 6.43
C HIS A 117 -1.57 9.66 5.54
N SER A 118 -0.64 9.67 4.59
CA SER A 118 -0.39 10.80 3.68
C SER A 118 -1.36 10.79 2.51
N SER A 119 -2.57 11.33 2.73
CA SER A 119 -3.45 11.86 1.69
C SER A 119 -4.70 12.46 2.35
N PRO A 120 -4.58 13.63 3.02
CA PRO A 120 -5.70 14.26 3.72
C PRO A 120 -6.99 14.31 2.91
N GLY A 121 -8.09 13.85 3.50
CA GLY A 121 -9.38 13.73 2.80
C GLY A 121 -9.55 12.47 1.96
N SER A 122 -8.57 11.55 1.94
CA SER A 122 -8.65 10.24 1.28
C SER A 122 -8.74 9.14 2.33
N ALA A 123 -9.94 8.97 2.88
CA ALA A 123 -10.25 7.88 3.79
C ALA A 123 -10.15 6.54 3.05
N VAL A 124 -9.21 5.69 3.49
CA VAL A 124 -8.98 4.36 2.90
C VAL A 124 -9.73 3.30 3.72
N TYR A 125 -10.46 2.44 3.01
CA TYR A 125 -11.22 1.35 3.61
C TYR A 125 -10.80 0.01 3.04
N ILE A 126 -10.68 -1.00 3.90
CA ILE A 126 -10.34 -2.37 3.48
C ILE A 126 -11.63 -3.18 3.42
N ALA A 127 -12.05 -3.58 2.23
CA ALA A 127 -13.30 -4.29 2.02
C ALA A 127 -13.32 -5.67 2.71
N PRO A 128 -14.51 -6.23 3.02
CA PRO A 128 -14.61 -7.57 3.62
C PRO A 128 -13.87 -8.63 2.80
N GLY A 129 -12.94 -9.35 3.43
CA GLY A 129 -12.14 -10.39 2.77
C GLY A 129 -11.06 -9.88 1.80
N GLN A 130 -10.94 -8.56 1.61
CA GLN A 130 -9.95 -7.99 0.71
C GLN A 130 -8.53 -8.22 1.24
N GLY A 131 -7.66 -8.67 0.34
CA GLY A 131 -6.25 -8.91 0.62
C GLY A 131 -5.39 -7.68 0.37
N PHE A 132 -4.35 -7.51 1.18
CA PHE A 132 -3.33 -6.48 1.03
C PHE A 132 -1.99 -6.94 1.59
N PHE A 133 -0.91 -6.32 1.14
CA PHE A 133 0.41 -6.58 1.65
C PHE A 133 0.81 -5.60 2.75
N VAL A 134 1.55 -6.11 3.73
CA VAL A 134 2.22 -5.31 4.77
C VAL A 134 3.66 -5.79 4.92
N ALA A 135 4.59 -4.89 5.24
CA ALA A 135 6.00 -5.23 5.42
C ALA A 135 6.33 -5.48 6.89
N SER A 136 7.06 -6.55 7.19
CA SER A 136 7.56 -6.85 8.54
C SER A 136 8.93 -6.21 8.80
N ASP A 137 9.11 -5.62 9.98
CA ASP A 137 10.34 -4.92 10.40
C ASP A 137 11.43 -5.87 10.92
N ASP A 138 11.04 -6.96 11.58
CA ASP A 138 11.94 -7.70 12.47
C ASP A 138 12.45 -9.03 11.91
N SER A 139 13.73 -9.27 12.19
CA SER A 139 14.44 -10.55 12.10
C SER A 139 13.88 -11.58 13.09
N GLY A 140 12.72 -12.13 12.75
CA GLY A 140 11.99 -13.10 13.58
C GLY A 140 10.49 -13.12 13.32
N GLY A 141 10.00 -12.18 12.50
CA GLY A 141 8.58 -11.95 12.28
C GLY A 141 7.97 -11.09 13.38
N ASN A 142 6.92 -10.36 13.02
CA ASN A 142 6.16 -9.52 13.94
C ASN A 142 4.68 -9.94 13.93
N THR A 143 3.80 -9.17 14.54
CA THR A 143 2.38 -9.43 14.52
C THR A 143 1.56 -8.20 14.18
N VAL A 144 0.45 -8.43 13.48
CA VAL A 144 -0.59 -7.43 13.24
C VAL A 144 -1.86 -7.82 13.96
N SER A 145 -2.71 -6.84 14.20
CA SER A 145 -3.99 -6.96 14.88
C SER A 145 -5.10 -6.33 14.07
N PHE A 146 -6.20 -7.06 13.92
CA PHE A 146 -7.47 -6.57 13.40
C PHE A 146 -8.44 -6.50 14.56
N THR A 147 -8.77 -5.28 15.00
CA THR A 147 -9.66 -5.08 16.15
C THR A 147 -11.07 -4.78 15.69
N GLU A 148 -12.05 -5.11 16.51
CA GLU A 148 -13.46 -4.83 16.24
C GLU A 148 -13.74 -3.32 16.14
N ALA A 149 -12.95 -2.50 16.85
CA ALA A 149 -13.07 -1.04 16.84
C ALA A 149 -12.76 -0.44 15.46
N MET A 150 -12.00 -1.14 14.61
CA MET A 150 -11.69 -0.69 13.25
C MET A 150 -12.83 -0.93 12.27
N GLN A 151 -13.84 -1.73 12.63
CA GLN A 151 -14.93 -2.08 11.73
C GLN A 151 -15.82 -0.89 11.46
N THR A 152 -16.21 -0.74 10.19
CA THR A 152 -17.12 0.30 9.74
C THR A 152 -18.09 -0.23 8.69
N VAL A 153 -19.25 0.43 8.61
CA VAL A 153 -20.24 0.23 7.52
C VAL A 153 -20.09 1.27 6.42
N SER A 154 -19.26 2.30 6.66
CA SER A 154 -18.86 3.28 5.65
C SER A 154 -17.71 2.68 4.84
N GLY A 155 -17.82 2.75 3.52
CA GLY A 155 -16.83 2.22 2.60
C GLY A 155 -17.26 2.51 1.16
N GLY A 156 -16.28 2.60 0.27
CA GLY A 156 -16.45 2.77 -1.16
C GLY A 156 -16.03 1.52 -1.93
N ASP A 157 -15.62 1.71 -3.18
CA ASP A 157 -14.95 0.65 -3.95
C ASP A 157 -13.61 0.23 -3.30
N ASP A 158 -13.04 -0.87 -3.78
CA ASP A 158 -11.91 -1.59 -3.22
C ASP A 158 -10.55 -0.82 -3.30
N PHE A 159 -9.37 -1.46 -3.39
CA PHE A 159 -8.07 -0.74 -3.45
C PHE A 159 -7.85 -0.17 -4.86
N ASN A 160 -8.91 0.36 -5.46
CA ASN A 160 -8.97 0.93 -6.78
C ASN A 160 -9.36 2.40 -6.66
N ASP A 161 -8.37 3.22 -6.34
CA ASP A 161 -8.62 4.65 -6.13
C ASP A 161 -8.90 5.37 -7.47
N GLU A 162 -10.14 5.33 -7.94
CA GLU A 162 -10.63 6.22 -9.00
C GLU A 162 -10.71 7.69 -8.55
N ASN A 163 -10.40 8.01 -7.27
CA ASN A 163 -10.41 9.35 -6.69
C ASN A 163 -9.02 9.89 -6.34
N SER A 164 -7.93 9.28 -6.82
CA SER A 164 -6.57 9.80 -6.65
C SER A 164 -6.36 11.21 -7.24
N ASP A 165 -7.35 11.74 -7.98
CA ASP A 165 -7.35 13.08 -8.58
C ASP A 165 -8.25 14.10 -7.83
N VAL A 166 -8.89 13.73 -6.70
CA VAL A 166 -9.71 14.68 -5.91
C VAL A 166 -8.79 15.50 -5.00
N LEU A 167 -8.31 16.61 -5.55
CA LEU A 167 -7.35 17.54 -4.96
C LEU A 167 -8.00 18.73 -4.24
N ASP A 168 -8.95 18.49 -3.34
CA ASP A 168 -9.48 19.58 -2.49
C ASP A 168 -8.63 19.68 -1.21
N ASP A 169 -7.83 20.75 -1.11
CA ASP A 169 -6.99 21.15 0.05
C ASP A 169 -5.73 20.31 0.37
N VAL A 170 -5.33 19.35 -0.47
CA VAL A 170 -4.13 18.53 -0.25
C VAL A 170 -2.93 19.11 -1.00
N PHE A 171 -1.83 19.47 -0.33
CA PHE A 171 -0.56 19.83 -0.98
C PHE A 171 0.15 18.56 -1.47
N GLN A 172 -0.11 18.16 -2.72
CA GLN A 172 0.43 16.95 -3.32
C GLN A 172 1.15 17.27 -4.63
N VAL A 173 2.26 16.57 -4.89
CA VAL A 173 2.90 16.51 -6.20
C VAL A 173 2.98 15.07 -6.68
N SER A 174 2.35 14.79 -7.81
CA SER A 174 2.50 13.50 -8.51
C SER A 174 3.54 13.61 -9.62
N LEU A 175 4.57 12.78 -9.55
CA LEU A 175 5.61 12.64 -10.56
C LEU A 175 5.41 11.33 -11.31
N ARG A 176 5.27 11.42 -12.63
CA ARG A 176 5.02 10.25 -13.49
C ARG A 176 6.09 10.13 -14.56
N LEU A 177 6.57 8.91 -14.76
CA LEU A 177 7.55 8.58 -15.79
C LEU A 177 6.86 7.86 -16.94
N TYR A 178 7.10 8.36 -18.14
CA TYR A 178 6.51 7.87 -19.38
C TYR A 178 7.57 7.28 -20.31
N HIS A 179 7.20 6.20 -20.99
CA HIS A 179 7.88 5.71 -22.17
C HIS A 179 6.96 5.84 -23.39
N GLY A 180 7.28 6.79 -24.29
CA GLY A 180 6.33 7.20 -25.32
C GLY A 180 5.10 7.87 -24.68
N GLU A 181 3.93 7.27 -24.87
CA GLU A 181 2.67 7.73 -24.27
C GLU A 181 2.18 6.82 -23.12
N GLU A 182 2.92 5.76 -22.81
CA GLU A 182 2.60 4.84 -21.73
C GLU A 182 3.23 5.34 -20.42
N GLU A 183 2.41 5.46 -19.38
CA GLU A 183 2.87 5.70 -18.02
C GLU A 183 3.44 4.39 -17.47
N ILE A 184 4.67 4.43 -16.96
CA ILE A 184 5.36 3.22 -16.49
C ILE A 184 5.72 3.26 -15.00
N ALA A 185 5.62 4.41 -14.35
CA ALA A 185 5.72 4.54 -12.89
C ALA A 185 5.21 5.90 -12.40
N GLU A 186 4.71 5.91 -11.17
CA GLU A 186 4.35 7.11 -10.42
C GLU A 186 5.05 7.10 -9.04
N THR A 187 5.44 8.27 -8.57
CA THR A 187 5.78 8.52 -7.16
C THR A 187 5.11 9.81 -6.71
N ARG A 188 4.73 9.88 -5.43
CA ARG A 188 3.96 10.98 -4.86
C ARG A 188 4.73 11.66 -3.75
N LEU A 189 4.68 12.99 -3.75
CA LEU A 189 5.10 13.83 -2.65
C LEU A 189 3.86 14.41 -1.98
N TYR A 190 3.79 14.32 -0.65
CA TYR A 190 2.74 14.99 0.12
C TYR A 190 3.37 16.00 1.07
N PHE A 191 2.63 17.07 1.34
CA PHE A 191 3.04 18.08 2.31
C PHE A 191 1.95 18.25 3.36
N GLU A 192 2.27 17.91 4.60
CA GLU A 192 1.36 17.95 5.74
C GLU A 192 2.08 18.44 7.02
N GLU A 193 1.35 19.15 7.86
CA GLU A 193 1.88 19.74 9.09
C GLU A 193 2.47 18.68 10.04
N ASN A 194 3.56 19.03 10.72
CA ASN A 194 4.27 18.18 11.69
C ASN A 194 5.03 16.97 11.12
N LEU A 195 5.24 16.92 9.81
CA LEU A 195 6.15 15.99 9.16
C LEU A 195 7.58 16.56 9.09
N ASN A 196 8.54 15.70 8.77
CA ASN A 196 9.98 15.97 8.78
C ASN A 196 10.60 15.68 7.40
N LEU A 197 11.90 15.96 7.27
CA LEU A 197 12.68 15.61 6.07
C LEU A 197 13.27 14.20 6.12
N GLY A 198 13.27 13.60 7.30
CA GLY A 198 13.61 12.20 7.54
C GLY A 198 12.37 11.31 7.45
N LEU A 199 12.49 10.07 7.91
CA LEU A 199 11.40 9.10 7.83
C LEU A 199 10.26 9.40 8.82
N ASP A 200 9.07 9.69 8.31
CA ASP A 200 7.82 9.76 9.06
C ASP A 200 7.04 8.45 8.92
N ILE A 201 7.18 7.59 9.94
CA ILE A 201 6.57 6.25 9.95
C ILE A 201 5.05 6.35 9.83
N GLY A 202 4.50 5.70 8.81
CA GLY A 202 3.07 5.72 8.50
C GLY A 202 2.63 6.83 7.55
N TYR A 203 3.51 7.80 7.26
CA TYR A 203 3.29 8.88 6.29
C TYR A 203 4.20 8.74 5.07
N ASP A 204 5.41 8.24 5.24
CA ASP A 204 6.24 7.74 4.14
C ASP A 204 5.89 6.31 3.78
N ALA A 205 6.06 5.96 2.50
CA ALA A 205 5.95 4.58 2.04
C ALA A 205 7.03 4.25 1.01
N GLY A 206 7.91 3.32 1.38
CA GLY A 206 8.85 2.68 0.48
C GLY A 206 8.14 1.99 -0.68
N ALA A 207 8.73 2.03 -1.86
CA ALA A 207 8.19 1.36 -3.03
C ALA A 207 8.18 -0.16 -2.86
N PHE A 208 7.06 -0.79 -3.21
CA PHE A 208 6.90 -2.25 -3.11
C PHE A 208 8.01 -2.99 -3.87
N ASP A 209 8.32 -2.54 -5.09
CA ASP A 209 9.51 -2.95 -5.83
C ASP A 209 10.57 -1.83 -5.78
N GLN A 210 11.73 -2.15 -5.21
CA GLN A 210 12.88 -1.23 -5.15
C GLN A 210 13.60 -1.10 -6.51
N ASN A 211 13.13 -1.78 -7.55
CA ASN A 211 13.56 -1.57 -8.94
C ASN A 211 12.52 -0.80 -9.76
N SER A 212 11.48 -0.24 -9.12
CA SER A 212 10.50 0.61 -9.79
C SER A 212 11.19 1.68 -10.63
N ALA A 213 10.60 1.97 -11.80
CA ALA A 213 11.20 2.85 -12.80
C ALA A 213 11.40 4.29 -12.31
N LEU A 214 10.56 4.73 -11.37
CA LEU A 214 10.64 6.03 -10.73
C LEU A 214 10.33 5.87 -9.23
N MET A 215 11.19 6.44 -8.39
CA MET A 215 10.99 6.56 -6.95
C MET A 215 11.60 7.88 -6.47
N THR A 216 11.27 8.31 -5.26
CA THR A 216 11.97 9.38 -4.57
C THR A 216 12.89 8.80 -3.49
N ARG A 217 13.71 9.64 -2.86
CA ARG A 217 14.51 9.28 -1.68
C ARG A 217 14.21 10.26 -0.56
N LEU A 218 14.36 9.80 0.68
CA LEU A 218 14.30 10.69 1.84
C LEU A 218 15.38 11.77 1.72
N VAL A 219 15.08 12.96 2.21
CA VAL A 219 15.97 14.12 2.11
C VAL A 219 17.04 14.04 3.20
N GLU A 220 16.63 13.68 4.40
CA GLU A 220 17.49 13.43 5.55
C GLU A 220 17.40 11.96 5.97
N GLU A 221 18.43 11.46 6.65
CA GLU A 221 18.45 10.10 7.21
C GLU A 221 18.15 8.98 6.19
N ASP A 222 18.45 9.20 4.90
CA ASP A 222 18.25 8.20 3.84
C ASP A 222 19.11 6.95 4.06
N GLU A 223 18.43 5.83 4.35
CA GLU A 223 19.04 4.53 4.58
C GLU A 223 19.20 3.68 3.31
N GLY A 224 18.84 4.19 2.14
CA GLY A 224 18.95 3.42 0.89
C GLY A 224 17.62 3.01 0.25
N HIS A 225 16.49 3.39 0.83
CA HIS A 225 15.17 2.95 0.41
C HIS A 225 14.55 3.93 -0.60
N GLY A 226 14.15 3.42 -1.77
CA GLY A 226 13.33 4.15 -2.71
C GLY A 226 11.89 4.27 -2.19
N MET A 227 11.37 5.49 -2.20
CA MET A 227 10.04 5.87 -1.72
C MET A 227 9.05 5.93 -2.88
N ALA A 228 7.90 5.25 -2.72
CA ALA A 228 6.72 5.46 -3.56
C ALA A 228 5.94 6.70 -3.11
N ILE A 229 5.85 6.90 -1.81
CA ILE A 229 5.28 8.09 -1.17
C ILE A 229 6.34 8.69 -0.25
N ASN A 230 6.60 9.99 -0.40
CA ASN A 230 7.48 10.76 0.46
C ASN A 230 6.72 11.98 0.99
N ALA A 231 6.57 12.09 2.29
CA ALA A 231 5.73 13.08 2.95
C ALA A 231 6.60 14.02 3.80
N MET A 232 6.36 15.32 3.70
CA MET A 232 7.20 16.36 4.31
C MET A 232 6.33 17.50 4.86
N SER A 233 6.94 18.47 5.55
CA SER A 233 6.22 19.66 6.00
C SER A 233 5.95 20.64 4.85
N PRO A 234 4.83 21.38 4.83
CA PRO A 234 4.61 22.47 3.89
C PRO A 234 5.70 23.55 3.93
N GLU A 235 6.44 23.67 5.04
CA GLU A 235 7.59 24.59 5.14
C GLU A 235 8.75 24.20 4.20
N ASP A 236 8.82 22.93 3.77
CA ASP A 236 9.90 22.37 2.96
C ASP A 236 9.68 22.51 1.45
N MET A 237 8.51 22.98 1.03
CA MET A 237 8.11 23.05 -0.38
C MET A 237 9.02 23.94 -1.24
N ASP A 238 9.55 25.03 -0.68
CA ASP A 238 10.25 26.07 -1.43
C ASP A 238 11.78 25.97 -1.42
N ASN A 239 12.36 25.18 -0.50
CA ASN A 239 13.81 25.25 -0.23
C ASN A 239 14.45 23.89 0.06
N VAL A 240 13.89 22.82 -0.49
CA VAL A 240 14.42 21.46 -0.35
C VAL A 240 14.69 20.82 -1.69
N VAL A 241 15.80 20.07 -1.76
CA VAL A 241 16.17 19.28 -2.94
C VAL A 241 15.81 17.84 -2.67
N ILE A 242 14.72 17.38 -3.28
CA ILE A 242 14.23 16.00 -3.14
C ILE A 242 14.92 15.13 -4.21
N PRO A 243 15.70 14.11 -3.83
CA PRO A 243 16.35 13.24 -4.80
C PRO A 243 15.33 12.34 -5.51
N LEU A 244 15.51 12.17 -6.82
CA LEU A 244 14.76 11.21 -7.63
C LEU A 244 15.66 10.03 -8.01
N GLU A 245 15.12 8.83 -7.90
CA GLU A 245 15.72 7.60 -8.39
C GLU A 245 14.99 7.15 -9.66
N ILE A 246 15.74 7.02 -10.76
CA ILE A 246 15.22 6.64 -12.06
C ILE A 246 15.93 5.38 -12.52
N ASN A 247 15.18 4.29 -12.62
CA ASN A 247 15.68 2.99 -13.04
C ASN A 247 15.19 2.72 -14.47
N GLN A 248 16.08 2.92 -15.45
CA GLN A 248 15.79 2.74 -16.87
C GLN A 248 16.90 1.99 -17.59
N THR A 249 16.54 1.31 -18.68
CA THR A 249 17.52 0.64 -19.54
C THR A 249 18.38 1.68 -20.24
N ALA A 250 19.70 1.47 -20.29
CA ALA A 250 20.62 2.40 -20.92
C ALA A 250 20.25 2.65 -22.40
N GLY A 251 20.17 3.92 -22.79
CA GLY A 251 19.83 4.34 -24.15
C GLY A 251 18.33 4.45 -24.43
N GLN A 252 17.47 4.22 -23.45
CA GLN A 252 16.03 4.42 -23.55
C GLN A 252 15.66 5.89 -23.31
N GLU A 253 14.82 6.45 -24.17
CA GLU A 253 14.20 7.76 -23.94
C GLU A 253 13.02 7.60 -22.98
N PHE A 254 12.92 8.53 -22.04
CA PHE A 254 11.83 8.64 -21.09
C PHE A 254 11.49 10.11 -20.86
N ARG A 255 10.27 10.35 -20.38
CA ARG A 255 9.77 11.69 -20.02
C ARG A 255 9.29 11.65 -18.58
N ILE A 256 9.70 12.62 -17.77
CA ILE A 256 9.13 12.84 -16.45
C ILE A 256 8.21 14.04 -16.53
N ASN A 257 6.98 13.84 -16.08
CA ASN A 257 5.99 14.89 -15.98
C ASN A 257 5.61 15.09 -14.51
N LEU A 258 5.45 16.35 -14.13
CA LEU A 258 4.70 16.72 -12.95
C LEU A 258 3.23 16.76 -13.37
N HIS A 259 2.44 15.82 -12.88
CA HIS A 259 1.06 15.62 -13.32
C HIS A 259 0.10 16.57 -12.59
N THR A 260 0.28 16.66 -11.28
CA THR A 260 -0.55 17.47 -10.39
C THR A 260 0.34 18.22 -9.40
N SER A 261 -0.05 19.46 -9.13
CA SER A 261 0.47 20.25 -8.02
C SER A 261 -0.61 21.23 -7.62
N THR A 262 -1.09 21.09 -6.39
CA THR A 262 -1.95 22.05 -5.69
C THR A 262 -1.13 23.10 -4.94
N ILE A 263 0.19 23.00 -5.01
CA ILE A 263 1.13 23.99 -4.48
C ILE A 263 0.89 25.29 -5.24
N GLY A 264 0.58 26.37 -4.50
CA GLY A 264 0.19 27.67 -5.04
C GLY A 264 1.14 28.20 -6.13
N GLU A 265 0.62 29.10 -6.99
CA GLU A 265 1.23 29.63 -8.23
C GLU A 265 2.73 29.36 -8.35
N VAL A 266 3.06 28.27 -9.04
CA VAL A 266 4.43 27.89 -9.37
C VAL A 266 5.06 29.06 -10.14
N ASN A 267 6.11 29.67 -9.59
CA ASN A 267 6.96 30.56 -10.35
C ASN A 267 7.75 29.72 -11.36
N ILE A 268 7.16 29.54 -12.55
CA ILE A 268 7.84 29.03 -13.76
C ILE A 268 8.57 30.19 -14.43
#